data_AF-A0AAD4WE77-F1
#
_entry.id   AF-A0AAD4WE77-F1
#
_cell.length_a   1.000
_cell.length_b   1.000
_cell.length_c   1.000
_cell.angle_alpha   90.00
_cell.angle_beta   90.00
_cell.angle_gamma   90.00
#
_symmetry.space_group_name_H-M   'P 1'
#
loop_
_entity.id
_entity.type
_entity.pdbx_description
1 polymer ?
#
loop_
_entity_poly.entity_id
_entity_poly.type
_entity_poly.pdbx_seq_one_letter_code
_entity_poly.pdbx_strand_id
1 'polypeptide(L)'
;MEEFRACLERQEKETRERNRRADEVNELQRQVDEQVLIAVALQEEENQGHRRGSQVGRRRNVERHRHSRGKNLLEDYFIPTSLYSDVDFRRRFRMQPHLFNKVMHDICNYDAYFVQKCDAAGVLGLLSEQKLTTVIRMLAYGASAD
;
A
#
# COMPACT_ATOMS: atom_id res chain seq x y z
N MET A 1 -38.33 -7.82 -55.80
CA MET A 1 -37.07 -7.08 -55.99
C MET A 1 -37.00 -5.82 -55.13
N GLU A 2 -38.11 -5.11 -54.91
CA GLU A 2 -38.13 -3.88 -54.09
C GLU A 2 -37.96 -4.14 -52.57
N GLU A 3 -38.59 -5.19 -52.03
CA GLU A 3 -38.47 -5.60 -50.62
C GLU A 3 -37.00 -5.84 -50.17
N PHE A 4 -36.17 -6.39 -51.07
CA PHE A 4 -34.76 -6.67 -50.77
C PHE A 4 -33.92 -5.39 -50.69
N ARG A 5 -34.21 -4.38 -51.55
CA ARG A 5 -33.55 -3.06 -51.48
C ARG A 5 -33.97 -2.29 -50.24
N ALA A 6 -35.26 -2.32 -49.89
CA ALA A 6 -35.76 -1.68 -48.68
C ALA A 6 -35.16 -2.29 -47.40
N CYS A 7 -34.91 -3.61 -47.40
CA CYS A 7 -34.23 -4.31 -46.31
C CYS A 7 -32.76 -3.88 -46.16
N LEU A 8 -32.02 -3.78 -47.28
CA LEU A 8 -30.63 -3.32 -47.28
C LEU A 8 -30.50 -1.85 -46.82
N GLU A 9 -31.38 -0.97 -47.29
CA GLU A 9 -31.38 0.44 -46.84
C GLU A 9 -31.70 0.58 -45.34
N ARG A 10 -32.57 -0.28 -44.79
CA ARG A 10 -32.81 -0.35 -43.35
C ARG A 10 -31.57 -0.80 -42.60
N GLN A 11 -30.88 -1.83 -43.08
CA GLN A 11 -29.64 -2.31 -42.48
C GLN A 11 -28.54 -1.24 -42.50
N GLU A 12 -28.39 -0.50 -43.60
CA GLU A 12 -27.42 0.60 -43.72
C GLU A 12 -27.73 1.76 -42.77
N LYS A 13 -29.02 2.10 -42.58
CA LYS A 13 -29.42 3.11 -41.61
C LYS A 13 -29.14 2.66 -40.16
N GLU A 14 -29.48 1.42 -39.82
CA GLU A 14 -29.23 0.85 -38.49
C GLU A 14 -27.73 0.78 -38.15
N THR A 15 -26.89 0.38 -39.12
CA THR A 15 -25.44 0.33 -38.94
C THR A 15 -24.83 1.72 -38.80
N ARG A 16 -25.30 2.71 -39.58
CA ARG A 16 -24.89 4.11 -39.41
C ARG A 16 -25.27 4.68 -38.05
N GLU A 17 -26.48 4.40 -37.57
CA GLU A 17 -26.90 4.83 -36.22
C GLU A 17 -26.09 4.15 -35.12
N ARG A 18 -25.78 2.85 -35.25
CA ARG A 18 -24.92 2.13 -34.30
C ARG A 18 -23.51 2.70 -34.25
N ASN A 19 -22.91 2.99 -35.40
CA ASN A 19 -21.58 3.59 -35.47
C ASN A 19 -21.57 4.98 -34.83
N ARG A 20 -22.59 5.80 -35.08
CA ARG A 20 -22.73 7.12 -34.45
C ARG A 20 -22.83 7.03 -32.92
N ARG A 21 -23.60 6.07 -32.39
CA ARG A 21 -23.67 5.83 -30.95
C ARG A 21 -22.33 5.35 -30.37
N ALA A 22 -21.59 4.52 -31.10
CA ALA A 22 -20.27 4.07 -30.68
C ALA A 22 -19.26 5.24 -30.64
N ASP A 23 -19.34 6.17 -31.59
CA ASP A 23 -18.50 7.38 -31.62
C ASP A 23 -18.81 8.30 -30.43
N GLU A 24 -20.09 8.52 -30.13
CA GLU A 24 -20.53 9.30 -28.95
C GLU A 24 -20.05 8.68 -27.62
N VAL A 25 -20.13 7.36 -27.48
CA VAL A 25 -19.64 6.64 -26.29
C VAL A 25 -18.12 6.74 -26.18
N ASN A 26 -17.38 6.61 -27.29
CA ASN A 26 -15.93 6.75 -27.29
C ASN A 26 -15.49 8.18 -26.94
N GLU A 27 -16.22 9.19 -27.38
CA GLU A 27 -15.93 10.58 -27.05
C GLU A 27 -16.18 10.89 -25.58
N LEU A 28 -17.28 10.39 -25.02
CA LEU A 28 -17.55 10.46 -23.58
C LEU A 28 -16.49 9.70 -22.76
N GLN A 29 -16.05 8.54 -23.24
CA GLN A 29 -14.99 7.77 -22.58
C GLN A 29 -13.68 8.57 -22.55
N ARG A 30 -13.29 9.22 -23.64
CA ARG A 30 -12.09 10.08 -23.68
C ARG A 30 -12.19 11.24 -22.69
N GLN A 31 -13.35 11.87 -22.56
CA GLN A 31 -13.57 12.94 -21.58
C GLN A 31 -13.45 12.45 -20.14
N VAL A 32 -13.94 11.23 -19.85
CA VAL A 32 -13.79 10.61 -18.53
C VAL A 32 -12.33 10.27 -18.26
N ASP A 33 -11.62 9.70 -19.24
CA ASP A 33 -10.20 9.34 -19.11
C ASP A 33 -9.33 10.59 -18.84
N GLU A 34 -9.61 11.71 -19.53
CA GLU A 34 -8.94 12.99 -19.30
C GLU A 34 -9.21 13.53 -17.90
N GLN A 35 -10.47 13.47 -17.42
CA GLN A 35 -10.81 13.87 -16.06
C GLN A 35 -10.12 13.00 -15.00
N VAL A 36 -10.02 11.69 -15.23
CA VAL A 36 -9.30 10.77 -14.34
C VAL A 36 -7.81 11.10 -14.31
N LEU A 37 -7.18 11.36 -15.46
CA LEU A 37 -5.78 11.78 -15.55
C LEU A 37 -5.52 13.06 -14.75
N ILE A 38 -6.39 14.06 -14.88
CA ILE A 38 -6.28 15.31 -14.13
C ILE A 38 -6.45 15.06 -12.62
N ALA A 39 -7.44 14.27 -12.22
CA ALA A 39 -7.66 13.94 -10.80
C ALA A 39 -6.47 13.20 -10.18
N VAL A 40 -5.86 12.25 -10.91
CA VAL A 40 -4.64 11.54 -10.49
C VAL A 40 -3.47 12.51 -10.34
N ALA A 41 -3.27 13.43 -11.30
CA ALA A 41 -2.20 14.42 -11.23
C ALA A 41 -2.37 15.38 -10.04
N LEU A 42 -3.58 15.86 -9.78
CA LEU A 42 -3.86 16.73 -8.63
C LEU A 42 -3.65 16.00 -7.29
N GLN A 43 -4.01 14.72 -7.21
CA GLN A 43 -3.75 13.89 -6.03
C GLN A 43 -2.25 13.66 -5.81
N GLU A 44 -1.47 13.52 -6.88
CA GLU A 44 -0.01 13.43 -6.80
C GLU A 44 0.61 14.73 -6.29
N GLU A 45 0.18 15.89 -6.78
CA GLU A 45 0.64 17.22 -6.30
C GLU A 45 0.31 17.46 -4.83
N GLU A 46 -0.89 17.11 -4.37
CA GLU A 46 -1.26 17.19 -2.94
C GLU A 46 -0.37 16.28 -2.06
N ASN A 47 -0.02 15.10 -2.58
CA ASN A 47 0.88 14.17 -1.92
C ASN A 47 2.35 14.62 -1.95
N GLN A 48 2.76 15.50 -2.87
CA GLN A 48 4.11 16.07 -2.90
C GLN A 48 4.36 17.05 -1.75
N GLY A 49 3.34 17.75 -1.26
CA GLY A 49 3.44 18.69 -0.14
C GLY A 49 3.90 18.06 1.20
N HIS A 50 3.76 16.74 1.32
CA HIS A 50 4.19 15.97 2.50
C HIS A 50 5.60 15.37 2.38
N ARG A 51 6.23 15.44 1.19
CA ARG A 51 7.57 14.88 0.96
C ARG A 51 8.64 15.90 1.32
N ARG A 52 8.81 16.16 2.61
CA ARG A 52 9.97 16.91 3.12
C ARG A 52 11.23 16.06 2.93
N GLY A 53 11.90 16.25 1.80
CA GLY A 53 13.24 15.71 1.54
C GLY A 53 14.26 16.20 2.57
N SER A 54 15.49 15.73 2.46
CA SER A 54 16.58 16.21 3.32
C SER A 54 16.80 17.71 3.10
N GLN A 55 16.44 18.53 4.08
CA GLN A 55 16.74 19.97 4.05
C GLN A 55 18.26 20.17 4.19
N VAL A 56 18.81 21.08 3.39
CA VAL A 56 20.20 21.54 3.54
C VAL A 56 20.40 22.02 4.98
N GLY A 57 21.39 21.45 5.68
CA GLY A 57 21.65 21.73 7.11
C GLY A 57 21.06 20.72 8.10
N ARG A 58 20.24 19.75 7.66
CA ARG A 58 19.78 18.65 8.53
C ARG A 58 20.97 17.75 8.92
N ARG A 59 21.06 17.39 10.20
CA ARG A 59 22.09 16.44 10.69
C ARG A 59 22.02 15.15 9.88
N ARG A 60 23.19 14.57 9.60
CA ARG A 60 23.31 13.26 8.92
C ARG A 60 22.49 12.22 9.69
N ASN A 61 21.89 11.29 8.95
CA ASN A 61 21.21 10.16 9.57
C ASN A 61 22.26 9.30 10.29
N VAL A 62 22.04 9.03 11.57
CA VAL A 62 22.91 8.17 12.38
C VAL A 62 22.45 6.73 12.20
N GLU A 63 23.38 5.83 11.90
CA GLU A 63 23.09 4.41 11.85
C GLU A 63 22.72 3.91 13.25
N ARG A 64 21.46 3.51 13.45
CA ARG A 64 20.94 3.06 14.76
C ARG A 64 20.96 1.54 14.92
N HIS A 65 21.72 0.84 14.08
CA HIS A 65 21.84 -0.61 14.06
C HIS A 65 20.48 -1.30 13.90
N ARG A 66 19.64 -0.76 13.01
CA ARG A 66 18.24 -1.19 12.91
C ARG A 66 18.11 -2.65 12.47
N HIS A 67 19.02 -3.13 11.62
CA HIS A 67 19.07 -4.49 11.13
C HIS A 67 19.46 -5.50 12.21
N SER A 68 20.54 -5.24 12.96
CA SER A 68 20.96 -6.15 14.02
C SER A 68 19.94 -6.20 15.16
N ARG A 69 19.32 -5.07 15.51
CA ARG A 69 18.21 -5.06 16.49
C ARG A 69 17.00 -5.87 16.01
N GLY A 70 16.76 -5.90 14.70
CA GLY A 70 15.70 -6.71 14.11
C GLY A 70 16.00 -8.20 14.17
N LYS A 71 17.23 -8.57 13.79
CA LYS A 71 17.73 -9.94 13.91
C LYS A 71 17.62 -10.44 15.35
N ASN A 72 18.12 -9.68 16.31
CA ASN A 72 18.05 -10.05 17.72
C ASN A 72 16.60 -10.19 18.20
N LEU A 73 15.68 -9.33 17.74
CA LEU A 73 14.26 -9.45 18.08
C LEU A 73 13.66 -10.78 17.58
N LEU A 74 14.03 -11.22 16.38
CA LEU A 74 13.58 -12.50 15.83
C LEU A 74 14.13 -13.67 16.65
N GLU A 75 15.44 -13.64 16.93
CA GLU A 75 16.13 -14.65 17.76
C GLU A 75 15.56 -14.73 19.18
N ASP A 76 15.16 -13.59 19.74
CA ASP A 76 14.59 -13.53 21.08
C ASP A 76 13.19 -14.20 21.14
N TYR A 77 12.32 -13.99 20.15
CA TYR A 77 10.87 -14.25 20.32
C TYR A 77 10.13 -14.94 19.18
N PHE A 78 10.63 -14.91 17.94
CA PHE A 78 9.81 -15.24 16.77
C PHE A 78 10.28 -16.47 15.99
N ILE A 79 11.53 -16.90 16.18
CA ILE A 79 12.04 -18.13 15.57
C ILE A 79 11.68 -19.37 16.42
N PRO A 80 11.59 -20.58 15.83
CA PRO A 80 11.29 -21.79 16.59
C PRO A 80 12.27 -22.09 17.74
N THR A 81 13.53 -21.67 17.59
CA THR A 81 14.57 -21.79 18.62
C THR A 81 14.73 -20.49 19.40
N SER A 82 13.62 -19.81 19.73
CA SER A 82 13.66 -18.52 20.40
C SER A 82 14.28 -18.62 21.79
N LEU A 83 15.04 -17.60 22.20
CA LEU A 83 15.65 -17.55 23.54
C LEU A 83 14.61 -17.45 24.65
N TYR A 84 13.50 -16.75 24.40
CA TYR A 84 12.43 -16.56 25.36
C TYR A 84 11.25 -17.49 25.10
N SER A 85 10.60 -17.89 26.18
CA SER A 85 9.43 -18.77 26.14
C SER A 85 8.14 -18.03 25.79
N ASP A 86 7.08 -18.78 25.49
CA ASP A 86 5.72 -18.24 25.31
C ASP A 86 5.20 -17.47 26.55
N VAL A 87 5.71 -17.78 27.74
CA VAL A 87 5.36 -17.05 28.98
C VAL A 87 5.98 -15.65 28.94
N ASP A 88 7.25 -15.54 28.56
CA ASP A 88 7.96 -14.27 28.41
C ASP A 88 7.40 -13.44 27.25
N PHE A 89 7.05 -14.10 26.15
CA PHE A 89 6.35 -13.48 25.03
C PHE A 89 5.06 -12.81 25.49
N ARG A 90 4.19 -13.56 26.20
CA ARG A 90 2.94 -13.03 26.75
C ARG A 90 3.18 -11.87 27.70
N ARG A 91 4.22 -11.93 28.53
CA ARG A 91 4.55 -10.83 29.45
C ARG A 91 4.94 -9.56 28.68
N ARG A 92 5.65 -9.69 27.56
CA ARG A 92 6.13 -8.55 26.76
C ARG A 92 5.06 -7.95 25.86
N PHE A 93 4.32 -8.80 25.13
CA PHE A 93 3.35 -8.38 24.11
C PHE A 93 1.90 -8.39 24.60
N ARG A 94 1.64 -8.91 25.80
CA ARG A 94 0.30 -9.03 26.41
C ARG A 94 -0.69 -9.88 25.59
N MET A 95 -0.16 -10.74 24.72
CA MET A 95 -0.92 -11.67 23.89
C MET A 95 -0.11 -12.94 23.61
N GLN A 96 -0.78 -14.01 23.15
CA GLN A 96 -0.11 -15.25 22.74
C GLN A 96 0.60 -15.08 21.37
N PRO A 97 1.69 -15.83 21.10
CA PRO A 97 2.43 -15.72 19.84
C PRO A 97 1.58 -15.91 18.59
N HIS A 98 0.66 -16.88 18.60
CA HIS A 98 -0.22 -17.12 17.45
C HIS A 98 -1.15 -15.95 17.16
N LEU A 99 -1.62 -15.23 18.19
CA LEU A 99 -2.46 -14.05 18.00
C LEU A 99 -1.64 -12.89 17.42
N PHE A 100 -0.41 -12.71 17.89
CA PHE A 100 0.51 -11.74 17.31
C PHE A 100 0.73 -12.02 15.82
N ASN A 101 1.03 -13.28 15.46
CA ASN A 101 1.26 -13.67 14.08
C ASN A 101 0.03 -13.45 13.20
N LYS A 102 -1.16 -13.74 13.71
CA LYS A 102 -2.43 -13.47 13.01
C LYS A 102 -2.60 -11.96 12.75
N VAL A 103 -2.45 -11.13 13.79
CA VAL A 103 -2.55 -9.67 13.67
C VAL A 103 -1.52 -9.13 12.68
N MET A 104 -0.29 -9.62 12.74
CA MET A 104 0.76 -9.20 11.82
C MET A 104 0.47 -9.57 10.38
N HIS A 105 -0.01 -10.79 10.14
CA HIS A 105 -0.43 -11.23 8.82
C HIS A 105 -1.56 -10.35 8.26
N ASP A 106 -2.61 -10.13 9.05
CA ASP A 106 -3.77 -9.36 8.63
C ASP A 106 -3.41 -7.89 8.35
N ILE A 107 -2.57 -7.28 9.20
CA ILE A 107 -2.08 -5.92 9.00
C ILE A 107 -1.16 -5.82 7.78
N CYS A 108 -0.25 -6.76 7.58
CA CYS A 108 0.64 -6.76 6.40
C CYS A 108 -0.14 -6.89 5.09
N ASN A 109 -1.28 -7.59 5.10
CA ASN A 109 -2.16 -7.69 3.94
C ASN A 109 -3.00 -6.44 3.73
N TYR A 110 -3.37 -5.74 4.80
CA TYR A 110 -4.18 -4.53 4.73
C TYR A 110 -3.36 -3.28 4.39
N ASP A 111 -2.18 -3.11 5.01
CA ASP A 111 -1.35 -1.92 4.89
C ASP A 111 0.09 -2.27 4.52
N ALA A 112 0.48 -1.78 3.34
CA ALA A 112 1.79 -1.99 2.77
C ALA A 112 2.92 -1.27 3.55
N TYR A 113 2.61 -0.39 4.50
CA TYR A 113 3.55 0.18 5.45
C TYR A 113 4.20 -0.90 6.32
N PHE A 114 3.46 -1.94 6.73
CA PHE A 114 3.98 -2.96 7.63
C PHE A 114 4.92 -3.94 6.92
N VAL A 115 4.69 -4.20 5.63
CA VAL A 115 5.57 -5.03 4.79
C VAL A 115 6.98 -4.44 4.74
N GLN A 116 8.00 -5.28 4.95
CA GLN A 116 9.40 -4.85 4.79
C GLN A 116 9.69 -4.61 3.30
N LYS A 117 10.25 -3.44 2.98
CA LYS A 117 10.61 -3.04 1.62
C LYS A 117 12.00 -2.41 1.61
N CYS A 118 12.67 -2.42 0.48
CA CYS A 118 13.87 -1.61 0.27
C CYS A 118 13.48 -0.14 0.11
N ASP A 119 14.30 0.76 0.63
CA ASP A 119 14.20 2.17 0.32
C ASP A 119 14.77 2.48 -1.08
N ALA A 120 14.68 3.76 -1.49
CA ALA A 120 15.15 4.21 -2.81
C ALA A 120 16.67 4.00 -3.02
N ALA A 121 17.44 3.79 -1.95
CA ALA A 121 18.87 3.47 -2.01
C ALA A 121 19.14 1.95 -1.98
N GLY A 122 18.08 1.12 -2.01
CA GLY A 122 18.19 -0.34 -1.97
C GLY A 122 18.41 -0.92 -0.58
N VAL A 123 18.32 -0.11 0.49
CA VAL A 123 18.52 -0.58 1.87
C VAL A 123 17.21 -1.13 2.42
N LEU A 124 17.25 -2.37 2.92
CA LEU A 124 16.09 -3.02 3.53
C LEU A 124 15.55 -2.20 4.73
N GLY A 125 14.24 -1.98 4.76
CA GLY A 125 13.54 -1.28 5.84
C GLY A 125 13.46 -2.10 7.14
N LEU A 126 12.72 -1.57 8.11
CA LEU A 126 12.39 -2.29 9.34
C LEU A 126 11.53 -3.52 9.03
N LEU A 127 11.75 -4.60 9.78
CA LEU A 127 10.93 -5.82 9.75
C LEU A 127 9.51 -5.53 10.23
N SER A 128 8.55 -6.32 9.77
CA SER A 128 7.15 -6.24 10.18
C SER A 128 6.99 -6.42 11.70
N GLU A 129 7.74 -7.36 12.28
CA GLU A 129 7.80 -7.65 13.71
C GLU A 129 8.25 -6.43 14.50
N GLN A 130 9.27 -5.71 14.00
CA GLN A 130 9.80 -4.52 14.65
C GLN A 130 8.78 -3.38 14.66
N LYS A 131 8.10 -3.16 13.52
CA LYS A 131 7.05 -2.15 13.40
C LYS A 131 5.89 -2.46 14.34
N LEU A 132 5.36 -3.69 14.30
CA LEU A 132 4.23 -4.09 15.13
C LEU A 132 4.59 -4.09 16.62
N THR A 133 5.79 -4.54 16.99
CA THR A 133 6.30 -4.43 18.38
C THR A 133 6.27 -3.00 18.88
N THR A 134 6.65 -2.05 18.03
CA THR A 134 6.66 -0.62 18.37
C THR A 134 5.24 -0.10 18.58
N VAL A 135 4.32 -0.43 17.67
CA VAL A 135 2.89 -0.05 17.77
C VAL A 135 2.26 -0.62 19.03
N ILE A 136 2.45 -1.91 19.33
CA ILE A 136 1.89 -2.54 20.55
C ILE A 136 2.42 -1.86 21.81
N ARG A 137 3.71 -1.48 21.85
CA ARG A 137 4.28 -0.73 22.97
C ARG A 137 3.67 0.66 23.12
N MET A 138 3.50 1.38 22.01
CA MET A 138 2.83 2.69 22.02
C MET A 138 1.38 2.58 22.48
N LEU A 139 0.66 1.53 22.09
CA LEU A 139 -0.71 1.30 22.55
C LEU A 139 -0.77 0.93 24.04
N ALA A 140 0.21 0.16 24.53
CA ALA A 140 0.23 -0.29 25.92
C ALA A 140 0.67 0.81 26.91
N TYR A 141 1.60 1.67 26.51
CA TYR A 141 2.21 2.68 27.39
C TYR A 141 1.85 4.13 27.04
N GLY A 142 1.17 4.35 25.91
CA GLY A 142 1.03 5.65 25.28
C GLY A 142 2.18 5.96 24.33
N ALA A 143 1.92 6.84 23.35
CA ALA A 143 2.97 7.39 22.51
C ALA A 143 3.69 8.52 23.26
N SER A 144 5.02 8.45 23.37
CA SER A 144 5.82 9.62 23.75
C SER A 144 5.79 10.59 22.56
N ALA A 145 5.50 11.87 22.81
CA ALA A 145 5.71 12.90 21.79
C ALA A 145 7.23 13.03 21.55
N ASP A 146 7.69 12.67 20.35
CA ASP A 146 9.05 12.95 19.83
C ASP A 146 8.91 13.97 18.69
#